data_AF-A4EGL9-F1
#
_entry.id   AF-A4EGL9-F1
#
_cell.length_a   1.000
_cell.length_b   1.000
_cell.length_c   1.000
_cell.angle_alpha   90.00
_cell.angle_beta   90.00
_cell.angle_gamma   90.00
#
_symmetry.space_group_name_H-M   'P 1'
#
loop_
_entity.id
_entity.type
_entity.pdbx_description
1 polymer ?
#
loop_
_entity_poly.entity_id
_entity_poly.type
_entity_poly.pdbx_seq_one_letter_code
_entity_poly.pdbx_strand_id
1 'polypeptide(L)'
;MQSGKKLSKYPTVGSFIFGLMVLATASAAQDDNQITLKYGDGSGVSGELVGFEDSVFRIQASIGLIAVPAQDVSCIGRACPEGTALEVPAAPATLTSLDGSFRMFGNVIDFVDGEYVLATDIGELRISASDTTCEGDGCVAAQPTVDQRVALVSGTTTIEGNLLRVEDGAYIIDVDRLGEMRVDANIFDCRGDACP
;
A
#
# COMPACT_ATOMS: atom_id res chain seq x y z
N MET A 1 15.58 42.54 -86.12
CA MET A 1 15.31 41.09 -86.12
C MET A 1 16.11 40.47 -84.98
N GLN A 2 15.42 39.81 -84.04
CA GLN A 2 15.89 38.75 -83.13
C GLN A 2 17.11 39.07 -82.22
N SER A 3 17.28 38.57 -81.01
CA SER A 3 16.51 37.76 -80.06
C SER A 3 17.47 37.53 -78.87
N GLY A 4 16.96 37.52 -77.63
CA GLY A 4 17.65 36.98 -76.45
C GLY A 4 18.53 37.98 -75.70
N LYS A 5 18.63 37.96 -74.37
CA LYS A 5 18.37 36.90 -73.39
C LYS A 5 17.76 37.47 -72.10
N LYS A 6 16.95 36.61 -71.48
CA LYS A 6 16.19 36.79 -70.25
C LYS A 6 17.04 37.23 -69.06
N LEU A 7 16.47 38.19 -68.31
CA LEU A 7 16.64 38.37 -66.87
C LEU A 7 16.20 37.11 -66.11
N SER A 8 16.99 36.65 -65.14
CA SER A 8 16.51 36.13 -63.85
C SER A 8 17.70 35.78 -62.95
N LYS A 9 18.03 36.66 -62.00
CA LYS A 9 18.84 36.32 -60.81
C LYS A 9 17.88 36.34 -59.62
N TYR A 10 17.54 35.16 -59.12
CA TYR A 10 16.77 34.92 -57.89
C TYR A 10 17.68 34.20 -56.87
N PRO A 11 17.32 34.19 -55.58
CA PRO A 11 18.10 34.82 -54.53
C PRO A 11 18.89 33.81 -53.69
N THR A 12 19.77 34.37 -52.87
CA THR A 12 20.47 33.73 -51.77
C THR A 12 19.50 32.95 -50.87
N VAL A 13 19.48 31.63 -50.98
CA VAL A 13 18.78 30.75 -50.06
C VAL A 13 19.63 30.64 -48.80
N GLY A 14 19.19 31.33 -47.74
CA GLY A 14 19.76 31.20 -46.41
C GLY A 14 19.53 29.79 -45.88
N SER A 15 20.62 29.08 -45.60
CA SER A 15 20.61 27.91 -44.71
C SER A 15 20.23 28.37 -43.30
N PHE A 16 18.98 28.17 -42.90
CA PHE A 16 18.63 28.09 -41.49
C PHE A 16 18.47 26.62 -41.14
N ILE A 17 19.47 26.15 -40.39
CA ILE A 17 19.55 24.84 -39.75
C ILE A 17 18.32 24.69 -38.86
N PHE A 18 17.43 23.77 -39.23
CA PHE A 18 16.33 23.31 -38.39
C PHE A 18 16.95 22.45 -37.28
N GLY A 19 17.22 23.07 -36.13
CA GLY A 19 17.68 22.38 -34.93
C GLY A 19 16.54 21.57 -34.33
N LEU A 20 16.51 20.28 -34.65
CA LEU A 20 15.61 19.29 -34.06
C LEU A 20 16.07 19.03 -32.61
N MET A 21 15.47 19.74 -31.64
CA MET A 21 15.64 19.39 -30.22
C MET A 21 14.89 18.09 -29.94
N VAL A 22 15.64 16.99 -29.83
CA VAL A 22 15.16 15.74 -29.26
C VAL A 22 15.03 15.94 -27.76
N LEU A 23 13.80 16.17 -27.29
CA LEU A 23 13.48 16.08 -25.86
C LEU A 23 13.60 14.61 -25.46
N ALA A 24 14.67 14.26 -24.76
CA ALA A 24 14.81 12.97 -24.11
C ALA A 24 13.72 12.86 -23.03
N THR A 25 12.65 12.15 -23.35
CA THR A 25 11.69 11.67 -22.36
C THR A 25 12.42 10.66 -21.47
N ALA A 26 12.80 11.07 -20.27
CA ALA A 26 13.26 10.14 -19.24
C ALA A 26 12.06 9.28 -18.84
N SER A 27 12.03 8.04 -19.33
CA SER A 27 11.14 7.01 -18.80
C SER A 27 11.68 6.66 -17.41
N ALA A 28 10.92 6.95 -16.35
CA ALA A 28 11.15 6.30 -15.08
C ALA A 28 10.83 4.80 -15.28
N ALA A 29 11.86 4.00 -15.50
CA ALA A 29 11.73 2.56 -15.39
C ALA A 29 11.38 2.28 -13.93
N GLN A 30 10.13 1.88 -13.69
CA GLN A 30 9.73 1.37 -12.39
C GLN A 30 10.60 0.15 -12.13
N ASP A 31 11.37 0.20 -11.05
CA ASP A 31 12.36 -0.83 -10.73
C ASP A 31 11.62 -2.08 -10.25
N ASP A 32 11.55 -3.10 -11.10
CA ASP A 32 10.82 -4.36 -10.87
C ASP A 32 11.40 -5.15 -9.68
N ASN A 33 12.53 -4.69 -9.13
CA ASN A 33 13.21 -5.24 -7.98
C ASN A 33 12.77 -4.65 -6.62
N GLN A 34 11.81 -3.74 -6.59
CA GLN A 34 11.32 -3.16 -5.34
C GLN A 34 10.54 -4.21 -4.51
N ILE A 35 10.90 -4.37 -3.23
CA ILE A 35 10.19 -5.23 -2.27
C ILE A 35 9.98 -4.52 -0.92
N THR A 36 9.03 -5.02 -0.16
CA THR A 36 8.80 -4.72 1.26
C THR A 36 8.88 -6.01 2.06
N LEU A 37 9.71 -6.04 3.11
CA LEU A 37 9.68 -7.09 4.12
C LEU A 37 8.84 -6.62 5.31
N LYS A 38 7.85 -7.43 5.67
CA LYS A 38 6.96 -7.19 6.82
C LYS A 38 7.33 -8.15 7.95
N TYR A 39 7.58 -7.62 9.14
CA TYR A 39 7.80 -8.42 10.34
C TYR A 39 6.46 -8.77 11.01
N GLY A 40 6.43 -9.82 11.83
CA GLY A 40 5.23 -10.24 12.55
C GLY A 40 4.64 -9.22 13.53
N ASP A 41 5.39 -8.17 13.88
CA ASP A 41 4.93 -7.05 14.72
C ASP A 41 4.27 -5.91 13.90
N GLY A 42 4.14 -6.07 12.59
CA GLY A 42 3.57 -5.08 11.68
C GLY A 42 4.57 -4.03 11.20
N SER A 43 5.79 -3.97 11.76
CA SER A 43 6.85 -3.14 11.22
C SER A 43 7.35 -3.69 9.88
N GLY A 44 8.02 -2.87 9.08
CA GLY A 44 8.54 -3.32 7.79
C GLY A 44 9.67 -2.47 7.25
N VAL A 45 10.36 -3.01 6.26
CA VAL A 45 11.43 -2.33 5.56
C VAL A 45 11.26 -2.50 4.05
N SER A 46 11.35 -1.39 3.32
CA SER A 46 11.22 -1.38 1.86
C SER A 46 12.55 -0.99 1.20
N GLY A 47 12.81 -1.55 0.03
CA GLY A 47 13.99 -1.23 -0.78
C GLY A 47 14.08 -2.09 -2.04
N GLU A 48 15.22 -2.04 -2.71
CA GLU A 48 15.48 -2.89 -3.89
C GLU A 48 16.10 -4.22 -3.45
N LEU A 49 15.55 -5.36 -3.90
CA LEU A 49 16.14 -6.66 -3.63
C LEU A 49 17.43 -6.83 -4.44
N VAL A 50 18.56 -6.90 -3.74
CA VAL A 50 19.88 -7.15 -4.33
C VAL A 50 20.17 -8.65 -4.42
N GLY A 51 19.63 -9.45 -3.49
CA GLY A 51 19.77 -10.90 -3.52
C GLY A 51 19.11 -11.62 -2.35
N PHE A 52 18.96 -12.93 -2.51
CA PHE A 52 18.43 -13.84 -1.48
C PHE A 52 19.27 -15.12 -1.45
N GLU A 53 20.02 -15.31 -0.36
CA GLU A 53 20.96 -16.42 -0.17
C GLU A 53 20.93 -16.85 1.30
N ASP A 54 21.08 -18.15 1.58
CA ASP A 54 21.10 -18.71 2.94
C ASP A 54 19.93 -18.25 3.83
N SER A 55 18.74 -18.10 3.24
CA SER A 55 17.54 -17.56 3.91
C SER A 55 17.73 -16.15 4.47
N VAL A 56 18.51 -15.31 3.79
CA VAL A 56 18.74 -13.91 4.12
C VAL A 56 18.46 -13.04 2.90
N PHE A 57 17.57 -12.06 3.08
CA PHE A 57 17.31 -11.00 2.11
C PHE A 57 18.40 -9.95 2.19
N ARG A 58 18.96 -9.56 1.05
CA ARG A 58 19.86 -8.41 0.92
C ARG A 58 19.12 -7.31 0.17
N ILE A 59 18.85 -6.21 0.85
CA ILE A 59 18.01 -5.12 0.31
C ILE A 59 18.79 -3.83 0.33
N GLN A 60 18.79 -3.12 -0.79
CA GLN A 60 19.27 -1.75 -0.88
C GLN A 60 18.16 -0.80 -0.44
N ALA A 61 18.19 -0.40 0.83
CA ALA A 61 17.30 0.60 1.40
C ALA A 61 17.90 2.00 1.27
N SER A 62 17.11 3.03 1.62
CA SER A 62 17.57 4.43 1.67
C SER A 62 18.69 4.66 2.68
N ILE A 63 18.76 3.83 3.74
CA ILE A 63 19.82 3.84 4.76
C ILE A 63 21.08 3.07 4.34
N GLY A 64 21.06 2.39 3.19
CA GLY A 64 22.14 1.55 2.71
C GLY A 64 21.71 0.09 2.51
N LEU A 65 22.71 -0.77 2.27
CA LEU A 65 22.50 -2.20 2.11
C LEU A 65 22.26 -2.86 3.47
N ILE A 66 21.15 -3.56 3.61
CA ILE A 66 20.77 -4.29 4.82
C ILE A 66 20.61 -5.78 4.53
N ALA A 67 20.80 -6.59 5.57
CA ALA A 67 20.60 -8.03 5.53
C ALA A 67 19.53 -8.43 6.55
N VAL A 68 18.45 -9.05 6.09
CA VAL A 68 17.29 -9.41 6.91
C VAL A 68 17.07 -10.92 6.81
N PRO A 69 17.14 -11.68 7.93
CA PRO A 69 16.80 -13.10 7.93
C PRO A 69 15.35 -13.34 7.48
N ALA A 70 15.10 -14.41 6.73
CA ALA A 70 13.78 -14.76 6.21
C ALA A 70 12.82 -15.30 7.29
N GLN A 71 13.33 -15.60 8.48
CA GLN A 71 12.52 -16.02 9.61
C GLN A 71 11.62 -14.87 10.09
N ASP A 72 10.34 -15.16 10.28
CA ASP A 72 9.33 -14.23 10.80
C ASP A 72 9.13 -12.94 9.96
N VAL A 73 9.56 -12.97 8.69
CA VAL A 73 9.30 -11.91 7.73
C VAL A 73 8.50 -12.43 6.55
N SER A 74 7.58 -11.60 6.07
CA SER A 74 6.84 -11.85 4.84
C SER A 74 7.29 -10.88 3.76
N CYS A 75 7.59 -11.40 2.58
CA CYS A 75 8.00 -10.57 1.45
C CYS A 75 6.79 -10.14 0.62
N ILE A 76 6.71 -8.86 0.31
CA ILE A 76 5.69 -8.24 -0.53
C ILE A 76 6.38 -7.55 -1.71
N GLY A 77 5.97 -7.88 -2.93
CA GLY A 77 6.53 -7.33 -4.17
C GLY A 77 6.81 -8.43 -5.20
N ARG A 78 7.05 -8.02 -6.45
CA ARG A 78 7.25 -8.97 -7.57
C ARG A 78 8.59 -9.70 -7.52
N ALA A 79 9.61 -9.06 -6.95
CA ALA A 79 10.93 -9.66 -6.81
C ALA A 79 11.06 -10.61 -5.61
N CYS A 80 9.97 -10.90 -4.90
CA CYS A 80 10.01 -11.85 -3.78
C CYS A 80 10.39 -13.27 -4.26
N PRO A 81 11.41 -13.91 -3.65
CA PRO A 81 11.76 -15.29 -3.92
C PRO A 81 10.58 -16.25 -3.67
N GLU A 82 10.53 -17.33 -4.46
CA GLU A 82 9.52 -18.39 -4.30
C GLU A 82 9.50 -18.92 -2.87
N GLY A 83 8.29 -19.09 -2.31
CA GLY A 83 8.09 -19.57 -0.94
C GLY A 83 8.32 -18.54 0.17
N THR A 84 8.67 -17.29 -0.17
CA THR A 84 8.77 -16.18 0.80
C THR A 84 7.74 -15.07 0.58
N ALA A 85 7.07 -15.10 -0.58
CA ALA A 85 5.98 -14.20 -0.88
C ALA A 85 4.86 -14.41 0.14
N LEU A 86 4.29 -13.31 0.61
CA LEU A 86 3.17 -13.31 1.53
C LEU A 86 1.95 -13.99 0.87
N GLU A 87 1.62 -15.20 1.32
CA GLU A 87 0.34 -15.87 1.01
C GLU A 87 -0.79 -15.28 1.86
N VAL A 88 -0.96 -13.96 1.86
CA VAL A 88 -2.21 -13.39 2.39
C VAL A 88 -3.31 -13.75 1.39
N PRO A 89 -4.54 -14.08 1.84
CA PRO A 89 -5.73 -14.05 1.00
C PRO A 89 -5.94 -12.59 0.57
N ALA A 90 -5.11 -12.17 -0.37
CA ALA A 90 -5.00 -10.81 -0.83
C ALA A 90 -6.17 -10.64 -1.80
N ALA A 91 -7.19 -9.92 -1.34
CA ALA A 91 -8.38 -9.74 -2.12
C ALA A 91 -8.19 -8.49 -3.00
N PRO A 92 -8.37 -8.63 -4.33
CA PRO A 92 -8.10 -7.54 -5.25
C PRO A 92 -9.03 -6.36 -4.98
N ALA A 93 -8.46 -5.16 -5.00
CA ALA A 93 -9.19 -3.92 -4.84
C ALA A 93 -8.67 -2.84 -5.78
N THR A 94 -9.58 -1.96 -6.15
CA THR A 94 -9.32 -0.71 -6.84
C THR A 94 -9.62 0.42 -5.87
N LEU A 95 -8.62 1.23 -5.57
CA LEU A 95 -8.80 2.48 -4.84
C LEU A 95 -8.80 3.64 -5.82
N THR A 96 -9.82 4.49 -5.72
CA THR A 96 -9.93 5.72 -6.50
C THR A 96 -10.04 6.89 -5.55
N SER A 97 -9.22 7.92 -5.74
CA SER A 97 -9.36 9.16 -4.97
C SER A 97 -10.76 9.75 -5.11
N LEU A 98 -11.30 10.36 -4.05
CA LEU A 98 -12.60 11.05 -4.11
C LEU A 98 -12.61 12.21 -5.12
N ASP A 99 -11.46 12.82 -5.37
CA ASP A 99 -11.31 13.86 -6.40
C ASP A 99 -11.05 13.29 -7.81
N GLY A 100 -10.92 11.97 -7.94
CA GLY A 100 -10.63 11.27 -9.19
C GLY A 100 -9.21 11.47 -9.74
N SER A 101 -8.31 12.11 -9.00
CA SER A 101 -6.96 12.45 -9.46
C SER A 101 -6.06 11.23 -9.65
N PHE A 102 -6.30 10.15 -8.90
CA PHE A 102 -5.59 8.90 -9.04
C PHE A 102 -6.52 7.69 -8.90
N ARG A 103 -6.10 6.60 -9.56
CA ARG A 103 -6.69 5.27 -9.46
C ARG A 103 -5.56 4.26 -9.29
N MET A 104 -5.69 3.38 -8.32
CA MET A 104 -4.68 2.42 -7.96
C MET A 104 -5.30 1.02 -7.87
N PHE A 105 -4.53 0.02 -8.27
CA PHE A 105 -4.90 -1.38 -8.22
C PHE A 105 -3.90 -2.14 -7.36
N GLY A 106 -4.41 -3.04 -6.52
CA GLY A 106 -3.59 -3.88 -5.66
C GLY A 106 -4.45 -4.89 -4.94
N ASN A 107 -3.85 -5.61 -4.00
CA ASN A 107 -4.60 -6.49 -3.11
C ASN A 107 -4.63 -5.89 -1.71
N VAL A 108 -5.82 -5.76 -1.12
CA VAL A 108 -5.94 -5.32 0.27
C VAL A 108 -5.49 -6.48 1.15
N ILE A 109 -4.49 -6.20 1.98
CA ILE A 109 -3.94 -7.15 2.95
C ILE A 109 -4.35 -6.80 4.38
N ASP A 110 -4.72 -5.55 4.65
CA ASP A 110 -5.18 -5.10 5.96
C ASP A 110 -6.01 -3.80 5.87
N PHE A 111 -6.80 -3.51 6.90
CA PHE A 111 -7.50 -2.25 7.12
C PHE A 111 -7.35 -1.82 8.58
N VAL A 112 -6.49 -0.83 8.82
CA VAL A 112 -6.11 -0.41 10.18
C VAL A 112 -6.02 1.11 10.24
N ASP A 113 -6.45 1.70 11.36
CA ASP A 113 -6.42 3.16 11.59
C ASP A 113 -7.14 4.00 10.51
N GLY A 114 -8.14 3.42 9.84
CA GLY A 114 -8.84 4.08 8.74
C GLY A 114 -8.04 4.14 7.43
N GLU A 115 -6.96 3.36 7.32
CA GLU A 115 -6.14 3.21 6.12
C GLU A 115 -6.29 1.81 5.54
N TYR A 116 -6.45 1.72 4.21
CA TYR A 116 -6.24 0.48 3.48
C TYR A 116 -4.74 0.23 3.34
N VAL A 117 -4.32 -0.98 3.69
CA VAL A 117 -2.97 -1.48 3.44
C VAL A 117 -3.01 -2.38 2.22
N LEU A 118 -2.35 -1.98 1.14
CA LEU A 118 -2.33 -2.68 -0.13
C LEU A 118 -0.97 -3.30 -0.38
N ALA A 119 -0.97 -4.60 -0.69
CA ALA A 119 0.11 -5.22 -1.40
C ALA A 119 0.00 -4.85 -2.88
N THR A 120 0.98 -4.12 -3.38
CA THR A 120 1.11 -3.76 -4.79
C THR A 120 2.39 -4.31 -5.39
N ASP A 121 2.54 -4.15 -6.70
CA ASP A 121 3.74 -4.57 -7.42
C ASP A 121 5.01 -3.87 -6.93
N ILE A 122 4.88 -2.68 -6.33
CA ILE A 122 5.99 -1.88 -5.79
C ILE A 122 6.12 -2.00 -4.26
N GLY A 123 5.42 -2.95 -3.64
CA GLY A 123 5.44 -3.16 -2.18
C GLY A 123 4.16 -2.71 -1.48
N GLU A 124 4.26 -2.46 -0.17
CA GLU A 124 3.13 -2.04 0.68
C GLU A 124 2.82 -0.55 0.50
N LEU A 125 1.55 -0.23 0.29
CA LEU A 125 1.04 1.14 0.25
C LEU A 125 -0.08 1.32 1.26
N ARG A 126 -0.01 2.41 2.03
CA ARG A 126 -1.06 2.85 2.95
C ARG A 126 -1.84 4.00 2.33
N ILE A 127 -3.15 3.87 2.30
CA ILE A 127 -4.03 4.88 1.71
C ILE A 127 -5.22 5.12 2.63
N SER A 128 -5.45 6.39 2.96
CA SER A 128 -6.60 6.81 3.77
C SER A 128 -7.92 6.43 3.10
N ALA A 129 -8.79 5.76 3.86
CA ALA A 129 -10.13 5.43 3.45
C ALA A 129 -11.06 6.65 3.41
N SER A 130 -10.72 7.73 4.15
CA SER A 130 -11.51 8.97 4.11
C SER A 130 -11.44 9.66 2.76
N ASP A 131 -10.35 9.42 2.02
CA ASP A 131 -10.01 10.15 0.79
C ASP A 131 -10.16 9.28 -0.46
N THR A 132 -10.65 8.04 -0.30
CA THR A 132 -10.77 7.08 -1.40
C THR A 132 -12.08 6.31 -1.41
N THR A 133 -12.53 5.99 -2.62
CA THR A 133 -13.55 4.97 -2.90
C THR A 133 -12.85 3.65 -3.17
N CYS A 134 -13.24 2.59 -2.46
CA CYS A 134 -12.76 1.24 -2.67
C CYS A 134 -13.79 0.40 -3.45
N GLU A 135 -13.36 -0.25 -4.53
CA GLU A 135 -14.15 -1.25 -5.28
C GLU A 135 -13.40 -2.59 -5.39
N GLY A 136 -14.09 -3.72 -5.18
CA GLY A 136 -13.51 -5.07 -5.31
C GLY A 136 -13.68 -5.93 -4.06
N ASP A 137 -13.24 -7.19 -4.15
CA ASP A 137 -13.39 -8.17 -3.06
C ASP A 137 -12.56 -7.81 -1.82
N GLY A 138 -11.47 -7.04 -2.00
CA GLY A 138 -10.65 -6.54 -0.89
C GLY A 138 -11.22 -5.34 -0.17
N CYS A 139 -12.32 -4.77 -0.67
CA CYS A 139 -12.97 -3.63 -0.04
C CYS A 139 -13.86 -4.10 1.10
N VAL A 140 -13.22 -4.42 2.22
CA VAL A 140 -13.92 -4.54 3.49
C VAL A 140 -14.45 -3.15 3.85
N ALA A 141 -15.77 -3.05 4.08
CA ALA A 141 -16.34 -1.80 4.54
C ALA A 141 -15.66 -1.41 5.86
N ALA A 142 -15.30 -0.14 6.02
CA ALA A 142 -14.89 0.39 7.31
C ALA A 142 -15.94 0.00 8.34
N GLN A 143 -15.62 -0.95 9.22
CA GLN A 143 -16.55 -1.31 10.26
C GLN A 143 -16.74 -0.07 11.13
N PRO A 144 -17.99 0.34 11.42
CA PRO A 144 -18.23 1.51 12.25
C PRO A 144 -17.49 1.30 13.57
N THR A 145 -16.49 2.14 13.83
CA THR A 145 -15.80 2.11 15.10
C THR A 145 -16.76 2.62 16.16
N VAL A 146 -17.13 1.74 17.09
CA VAL A 146 -18.06 2.08 18.16
C VAL A 146 -17.27 2.62 19.35
N ASP A 147 -16.51 3.71 19.17
CA ASP A 147 -15.59 4.27 20.19
C ASP A 147 -16.35 4.82 21.42
N GLN A 148 -16.78 3.89 22.26
CA GLN A 148 -17.62 4.12 23.42
C GLN A 148 -17.24 3.13 24.51
N ARG A 149 -17.24 3.61 25.74
CA ARG A 149 -16.81 2.82 26.89
C ARG A 149 -17.79 1.68 27.20
N VAL A 150 -17.25 0.48 27.36
CA VAL A 150 -17.97 -0.74 27.74
C VAL A 150 -17.26 -1.46 28.89
N ALA A 151 -18.01 -2.33 29.58
CA ALA A 151 -17.49 -3.27 30.56
C ALA A 151 -17.84 -4.70 30.14
N LEU A 152 -16.82 -5.54 29.93
CA LEU A 152 -16.95 -6.96 29.63
C LEU A 152 -16.84 -7.74 30.95
N VAL A 153 -17.88 -8.47 31.32
CA VAL A 153 -17.97 -9.16 32.62
C VAL A 153 -18.04 -10.68 32.42
N SER A 154 -17.18 -11.42 33.12
CA SER A 154 -17.24 -12.88 33.18
C SER A 154 -16.94 -13.36 34.60
N GLY A 155 -17.97 -13.83 35.31
CA GLY A 155 -17.86 -14.22 36.72
C GLY A 155 -17.43 -13.05 37.62
N THR A 156 -16.21 -13.11 38.15
CA THR A 156 -15.61 -12.05 38.98
C THR A 156 -14.65 -11.14 38.20
N THR A 157 -14.42 -11.43 36.92
CA THR A 157 -13.52 -10.66 36.06
C THR A 157 -14.31 -9.58 35.35
N THR A 158 -13.81 -8.35 35.39
CA THR A 158 -14.34 -7.21 34.63
C THR A 158 -13.20 -6.58 33.84
N ILE A 159 -13.42 -6.37 32.55
CA ILE A 159 -12.50 -5.67 31.66
C ILE A 159 -13.22 -4.41 31.18
N GLU A 160 -12.64 -3.24 31.45
CA GLU A 160 -13.19 -1.95 31.02
C GLU A 160 -12.31 -1.40 29.89
N GLY A 161 -12.95 -0.88 28.85
CA GLY A 161 -12.26 -0.31 27.69
C GLY A 161 -13.24 0.39 26.76
N ASN A 162 -12.74 0.98 25.68
CA ASN A 162 -13.58 1.49 24.61
C ASN A 162 -13.84 0.35 23.63
N LEU A 163 -15.10 0.07 23.32
CA LEU A 163 -15.41 -0.84 22.22
C LEU A 163 -14.90 -0.22 20.93
N LEU A 164 -14.23 -0.98 20.09
CA LEU A 164 -13.82 -0.53 18.77
C LEU A 164 -14.73 -1.17 17.74
N ARG A 165 -14.89 -2.49 17.77
CA ARG A 165 -15.76 -3.23 16.86
C ARG A 165 -16.15 -4.59 17.42
N VAL A 166 -17.12 -5.24 16.78
CA VAL A 166 -17.53 -6.62 17.04
C VAL A 166 -17.37 -7.42 15.76
N GLU A 167 -16.48 -8.41 15.78
CA GLU A 167 -16.17 -9.23 14.60
C GLU A 167 -16.00 -10.70 15.00
N ASP A 168 -16.49 -11.62 14.17
CA ASP A 168 -16.36 -13.07 14.34
C ASP A 168 -16.66 -13.60 15.75
N GLY A 169 -17.66 -13.04 16.42
CA GLY A 169 -18.04 -13.44 17.78
C GLY A 169 -17.05 -12.98 18.86
N ALA A 170 -16.25 -11.95 18.60
CA ALA A 170 -15.37 -11.32 19.57
C ALA A 170 -15.61 -9.80 19.66
N TYR A 171 -15.44 -9.26 20.86
CA TYR A 171 -15.34 -7.83 21.13
C TYR A 171 -13.89 -7.38 20.94
N ILE A 172 -13.67 -6.39 20.09
CA ILE A 172 -12.39 -5.70 19.96
C ILE A 172 -12.50 -4.44 20.81
N ILE A 173 -11.73 -4.35 21.89
CA ILE A 173 -11.76 -3.23 22.84
C ILE A 173 -10.37 -2.61 23.00
N ASP A 174 -10.28 -1.28 23.09
CA ASP A 174 -9.07 -0.59 23.53
C ASP A 174 -9.10 -0.45 25.05
N VAL A 175 -8.15 -1.08 25.74
CA VAL A 175 -8.03 -1.02 27.19
C VAL A 175 -6.91 -0.08 27.58
N ASP A 176 -7.21 0.82 28.51
CA ASP A 176 -6.28 1.80 29.04
C ASP A 176 -4.94 1.13 29.41
N ARG A 177 -3.87 1.50 28.68
CA ARG A 177 -2.48 1.02 28.83
C ARG A 177 -2.17 -0.40 28.34
N LEU A 178 -3.16 -1.16 27.90
CA LEU A 178 -2.97 -2.48 27.30
C LEU A 178 -3.16 -2.47 25.77
N GLY A 179 -3.82 -1.43 25.24
CA GLY A 179 -4.09 -1.30 23.81
C GLY A 179 -5.28 -2.14 23.37
N GLU A 180 -5.36 -2.41 22.06
CA GLU A 180 -6.42 -3.22 21.45
C GLU A 180 -6.32 -4.68 21.92
N MET A 181 -7.42 -5.19 22.47
CA MET A 181 -7.58 -6.56 22.89
C MET A 181 -8.79 -7.20 22.22
N ARG A 182 -8.62 -8.46 21.80
CA ARG A 182 -9.70 -9.31 21.30
C ARG A 182 -10.24 -10.19 22.43
N VAL A 183 -11.53 -10.06 22.72
CA VAL A 183 -12.21 -10.78 23.81
C VAL A 183 -13.37 -11.59 23.24
N ASP A 184 -13.42 -12.89 23.52
CA ASP A 184 -14.48 -13.79 23.03
C ASP A 184 -15.85 -13.40 23.63
N ALA A 185 -16.82 -13.11 22.75
CA ALA A 185 -18.16 -12.67 23.14
C ALA A 185 -19.02 -13.80 23.75
N ASN A 186 -18.61 -15.06 23.63
CA ASN A 186 -19.29 -16.18 24.28
C ASN A 186 -18.87 -16.36 25.74
N ILE A 187 -17.76 -15.73 26.15
CA ILE A 187 -17.21 -15.86 27.50
C ILE A 187 -17.59 -14.66 28.38
N PHE A 188 -17.74 -13.48 27.78
CA PHE A 188 -17.99 -12.23 28.49
C PHE A 188 -19.33 -11.60 28.10
N ASP A 189 -20.06 -11.16 29.12
CA ASP A 189 -21.26 -10.32 28.94
C ASP A 189 -20.83 -8.86 28.77
N CYS A 190 -21.17 -8.25 27.62
CA CYS A 190 -20.93 -6.83 27.39
C CYS A 190 -21.97 -5.97 28.11
N ARG A 191 -21.53 -4.91 28.80
CA ARG A 191 -22.37 -3.89 29.42
C ARG A 191 -21.98 -2.48 28.97
N GLY A 192 -22.97 -1.70 28.54
CA GLY A 192 -22.79 -0.31 28.08
C GLY A 192 -23.71 0.01 26.90
N ASP A 193 -23.81 1.29 26.54
CA ASP A 193 -24.68 1.77 25.45
C ASP A 193 -24.22 1.31 24.06
N ALA A 194 -22.95 0.89 23.96
CA ALA A 194 -22.31 0.42 22.74
C ALA A 194 -22.33 -1.10 22.55
N CYS A 195 -22.84 -1.85 23.53
CA CYS A 195 -22.94 -3.30 23.39
C CYS A 195 -24.05 -3.70 22.41
N PRO A 196 -23.85 -4.75 21.59
CA PRO A 196 -24.86 -5.26 20.66
C PRO A 196 -26.03 -5.96 21.35
#